data_AF-A0A0A3XRA3-F1
#
_entry.id   AF-A0A0A3XRA3-F1
#
_cell.length_a   1.000
_cell.length_b   1.000
_cell.length_c   1.000
_cell.angle_alpha   90.00
_cell.angle_beta   90.00
_cell.angle_gamma   90.00
#
_symmetry.space_group_name_H-M   'P 1'
#
loop_
_entity.id
_entity.type
_entity.pdbx_description
1 polymer ?
#
loop_
_entity_poly.entity_id
_entity_poly.type
_entity_poly.pdbx_seq_one_letter_code
_entity_poly.pdbx_strand_id
1 'polypeptide(L)'
;MATSAAENGQFEQVSVYLERNVRDRDAEIKFEVTGASDGLTELRVAAPGERTVVDVKTPDSKLGIRKLTIESPEPADDRIVKADFPAGAYRFEGSTIKGVRLRGEARLSHAFPEPATFEYPRSGQKDVPATDLTLRWSVPKGIESCVIVIEQNGSPYEIRALVPASTKTFAVPKGFLRAGQAYTLAIGTVAKDGNRSFIETEFSTGRER
;
A
#
# COMPACT_ATOMS: atom_id res chain seq x y z
N MET A 1 -29.04 14.98 6.33
CA MET A 1 -28.63 13.71 6.96
C MET A 1 -27.97 12.88 5.88
N ALA A 2 -26.68 12.57 6.00
CA ALA A 2 -26.01 11.65 5.08
C ALA A 2 -26.33 10.22 5.53
N THR A 3 -26.95 9.44 4.65
CA THR A 3 -27.25 8.02 4.87
C THR A 3 -25.93 7.24 5.00
N SER A 4 -25.84 6.31 5.96
CA SER A 4 -24.62 5.54 6.19
C SER A 4 -24.35 4.54 5.05
N ALA A 5 -23.08 4.15 4.82
CA ALA A 5 -22.73 3.18 3.78
C ALA A 5 -23.48 1.84 3.92
N ALA A 6 -23.73 1.41 5.17
CA ALA A 6 -24.49 0.19 5.49
C ALA A 6 -25.94 0.26 4.99
N GLU A 7 -26.62 1.38 5.23
CA GLU A 7 -28.03 1.57 4.81
C GLU A 7 -28.18 1.59 3.29
N ASN A 8 -27.12 1.99 2.56
CA ASN A 8 -27.08 1.96 1.11
C ASN A 8 -26.58 0.61 0.54
N GLY A 9 -26.24 -0.36 1.39
CA GLY A 9 -25.69 -1.65 0.97
C GLY A 9 -24.32 -1.52 0.28
N GLN A 10 -23.51 -0.55 0.72
CA GLN A 10 -22.18 -0.26 0.14
C GLN A 10 -21.07 -0.40 1.16
N PHE A 11 -19.88 -0.74 0.67
CA PHE A 11 -18.64 -0.60 1.44
C PHE A 11 -18.27 0.88 1.57
N GLU A 12 -17.56 1.23 2.65
CA GLU A 12 -16.97 2.57 2.77
C GLU A 12 -15.73 2.73 1.88
N GLN A 13 -14.97 1.66 1.69
CA GLN A 13 -13.85 1.62 0.78
C GLN A 13 -13.70 0.23 0.19
N VAL A 14 -13.49 0.17 -1.13
CA VAL A 14 -12.94 -1.00 -1.83
C VAL A 14 -11.87 -0.51 -2.79
N SER A 15 -10.74 -1.20 -2.84
CA SER A 15 -9.72 -0.97 -3.85
C SER A 15 -9.03 -2.27 -4.24
N VAL A 16 -8.50 -2.27 -5.46
CA VAL A 16 -7.65 -3.32 -6.02
C VAL A 16 -6.57 -2.62 -6.84
N TYR A 17 -5.30 -2.89 -6.55
CA TYR A 17 -4.19 -2.25 -7.23
C TYR A 17 -2.93 -3.12 -7.21
N LEU A 18 -2.02 -2.89 -8.16
CA LEU A 18 -0.70 -3.49 -8.19
C LEU A 18 0.33 -2.60 -7.49
N GLU A 19 1.27 -3.23 -6.79
CA GLU A 19 2.49 -2.62 -6.27
C GLU A 19 3.68 -3.34 -6.90
N ARG A 20 4.74 -2.61 -7.25
CA ARG A 20 5.99 -3.17 -7.78
C ARG A 20 7.22 -2.56 -7.12
N ASN A 21 8.27 -3.33 -6.93
CA ASN A 21 9.62 -2.80 -6.78
C ASN A 21 10.28 -2.70 -8.17
N VAL A 22 10.70 -1.49 -8.55
CA VAL A 22 11.27 -1.25 -9.89
C VAL A 22 12.62 -1.94 -10.09
N ARG A 23 13.41 -2.08 -9.02
CA ARG A 23 14.74 -2.69 -9.09
C ARG A 23 14.65 -4.20 -9.19
N ASP A 24 13.81 -4.80 -8.36
CA ASP A 24 13.71 -6.25 -8.21
C ASP A 24 12.74 -6.88 -9.22
N ARG A 25 11.92 -6.03 -9.87
CA ARG A 25 10.96 -6.39 -10.94
C ARG A 25 9.89 -7.37 -10.49
N ASP A 26 9.72 -7.52 -9.20
CA ASP A 26 8.57 -8.16 -8.62
C ASP A 26 7.35 -7.23 -8.64
N ALA A 27 6.19 -7.85 -8.45
CA ALA A 27 4.96 -7.15 -8.23
C ALA A 27 4.04 -8.02 -7.39
N GLU A 28 3.05 -7.39 -6.78
CA GLU A 28 1.98 -8.02 -6.04
C GLU A 28 0.65 -7.33 -6.33
N ILE A 29 -0.44 -8.03 -6.04
CA ILE A 29 -1.78 -7.46 -6.00
C ILE A 29 -2.14 -7.14 -4.55
N LYS A 30 -2.76 -5.99 -4.33
CA LYS A 30 -3.33 -5.60 -3.04
C LYS A 30 -4.82 -5.33 -3.14
N PHE A 31 -5.56 -5.79 -2.14
CA PHE A 31 -6.96 -5.46 -1.91
C PHE A 31 -7.09 -4.74 -0.58
N GLU A 32 -7.70 -3.56 -0.57
CA GLU A 32 -8.08 -2.88 0.67
C GLU A 32 -9.59 -2.76 0.73
N VAL A 33 -10.18 -3.27 1.81
CA VAL A 33 -11.62 -3.26 2.03
C VAL A 33 -11.92 -2.71 3.40
N THR A 34 -12.80 -1.72 3.44
CA THR A 34 -13.36 -1.14 4.66
C THR A 34 -14.86 -1.34 4.57
N GLY A 35 -15.40 -2.18 5.46
CA GLY A 35 -16.84 -2.46 5.56
C GLY A 35 -17.66 -1.24 5.96
N ALA A 36 -18.93 -1.43 6.25
CA ALA A 36 -19.73 -0.40 6.91
C ALA A 36 -19.47 -0.37 8.43
N SER A 37 -20.26 0.40 9.18
CA SER A 37 -20.16 0.52 10.64
C SER A 37 -20.25 -0.84 11.36
N ASP A 38 -21.11 -1.72 10.86
CA ASP A 38 -21.24 -3.10 11.35
C ASP A 38 -20.17 -3.99 10.69
N GLY A 39 -19.44 -4.76 11.50
CA GLY A 39 -18.37 -5.61 10.99
C GLY A 39 -18.89 -6.72 10.06
N LEU A 40 -18.01 -7.11 9.13
CA LEU A 40 -18.25 -8.15 8.13
C LEU A 40 -18.17 -9.53 8.77
N THR A 41 -19.12 -10.40 8.42
CA THR A 41 -19.05 -11.84 8.65
C THR A 41 -18.48 -12.59 7.45
N GLU A 42 -18.58 -12.00 6.26
CA GLU A 42 -18.10 -12.56 4.99
C GLU A 42 -17.62 -11.45 4.06
N LEU A 43 -16.55 -11.72 3.32
CA LEU A 43 -16.07 -10.95 2.19
C LEU A 43 -15.72 -11.89 1.05
N ARG A 44 -16.30 -11.63 -0.13
CA ARG A 44 -15.95 -12.29 -1.38
C ARG A 44 -15.52 -11.25 -2.41
N VAL A 45 -14.43 -11.51 -3.11
CA VAL A 45 -13.99 -10.70 -4.25
C VAL A 45 -13.89 -11.58 -5.49
N ALA A 46 -14.56 -11.16 -6.56
CA ALA A 46 -14.52 -11.81 -7.86
C ALA A 46 -13.76 -10.96 -8.87
N ALA A 47 -12.81 -11.58 -9.57
CA ALA A 47 -12.07 -11.00 -10.68
C ALA A 47 -12.93 -10.94 -11.97
N PRO A 48 -12.45 -10.27 -13.03
CA PRO A 48 -13.05 -10.37 -14.35
C PRO A 48 -13.27 -11.84 -14.77
N GLY A 49 -14.48 -12.15 -15.26
CA GLY A 49 -14.87 -13.53 -15.56
C GLY A 49 -15.37 -14.35 -14.36
N GLU A 50 -15.68 -13.69 -13.23
CA GLU A 50 -16.37 -14.28 -12.07
C GLU A 50 -15.58 -15.29 -11.24
N ARG A 51 -14.28 -15.47 -11.54
CA ARG A 51 -13.39 -16.26 -10.67
C ARG A 51 -13.23 -15.55 -9.32
N THR A 52 -13.46 -16.28 -8.23
CA THR A 52 -13.25 -15.79 -6.87
C THR A 52 -11.77 -15.79 -6.53
N VAL A 53 -11.27 -14.66 -6.04
CA VAL A 53 -9.86 -14.45 -5.67
C VAL A 53 -9.67 -14.16 -4.18
N VAL A 54 -10.74 -13.74 -3.49
CA VAL A 54 -10.79 -13.62 -2.03
C VAL A 54 -12.10 -14.23 -1.57
N ASP A 55 -12.04 -15.11 -0.56
CA ASP A 55 -13.18 -15.65 0.17
C ASP A 55 -12.79 -15.75 1.65
N VAL A 56 -13.26 -14.80 2.46
CA VAL A 56 -12.98 -14.69 3.88
C VAL A 56 -14.28 -14.79 4.66
N LYS A 57 -14.30 -15.68 5.65
CA LYS A 57 -15.42 -15.85 6.58
C LYS A 57 -14.93 -15.70 8.00
N THR A 58 -15.66 -14.94 8.80
CA THR A 58 -15.42 -14.91 10.24
C THR A 58 -16.12 -16.11 10.88
N PRO A 59 -15.50 -16.75 11.89
CA PRO A 59 -16.24 -17.60 12.83
C PRO A 59 -17.39 -16.82 13.50
N ASP A 60 -18.21 -17.50 14.30
CA ASP A 60 -19.31 -16.88 15.07
C ASP A 60 -18.77 -15.75 15.97
N SER A 61 -18.80 -14.53 15.43
CA SER A 61 -18.19 -13.33 15.99
C SER A 61 -19.26 -12.28 16.16
N LYS A 62 -19.34 -11.75 17.39
CA LYS A 62 -20.30 -10.68 17.72
C LYS A 62 -19.90 -9.32 17.15
N LEU A 63 -18.66 -9.17 16.67
CA LEU A 63 -18.13 -7.91 16.15
C LEU A 63 -17.86 -7.94 14.64
N GLY A 64 -17.49 -9.10 14.08
CA GLY A 64 -17.06 -9.22 12.68
C GLY A 64 -15.71 -8.55 12.39
N ILE A 65 -15.36 -8.42 11.11
CA ILE A 65 -14.15 -7.73 10.63
C ILE A 65 -14.52 -6.38 10.03
N ARG A 66 -13.84 -5.31 10.46
CA ARG A 66 -14.10 -3.95 9.95
C ARG A 66 -13.30 -3.60 8.70
N LYS A 67 -12.03 -4.00 8.67
CA LYS A 67 -11.07 -3.65 7.61
C LYS A 67 -10.18 -4.85 7.30
N LEU A 68 -9.90 -5.06 6.01
CA LEU A 68 -8.92 -6.03 5.53
C LEU A 68 -7.95 -5.35 4.57
N THR A 69 -6.68 -5.71 4.70
CA THR A 69 -5.66 -5.53 3.67
C THR A 69 -5.14 -6.91 3.33
N ILE A 70 -5.22 -7.29 2.06
CA ILE A 70 -4.81 -8.61 1.57
C ILE A 70 -3.82 -8.39 0.44
N GLU A 71 -2.72 -9.11 0.47
CA GLU A 71 -1.65 -9.05 -0.53
C GLU A 71 -1.28 -10.45 -1.01
N SER A 72 -0.84 -10.56 -2.27
CA SER A 72 -0.27 -11.79 -2.81
C SER A 72 1.22 -11.89 -2.49
N PRO A 73 1.84 -13.07 -2.65
CA PRO A 73 3.29 -13.15 -2.80
C PRO A 73 3.79 -12.26 -3.96
N GLU A 74 5.08 -11.91 -3.90
CA GLU A 74 5.79 -11.07 -4.87
C GLU A 74 6.72 -11.93 -5.75
N PRO A 75 6.22 -12.57 -6.82
CA PRO A 75 7.10 -13.28 -7.75
C PRO A 75 7.96 -12.28 -8.54
N ALA A 76 9.22 -12.63 -8.80
CA ALA A 76 10.15 -11.83 -9.60
C ALA A 76 9.74 -11.61 -11.07
N ASP A 77 8.67 -12.29 -11.53
CA ASP A 77 8.07 -12.08 -12.85
C ASP A 77 6.63 -11.58 -12.69
N ASP A 78 6.46 -10.27 -12.84
CA ASP A 78 5.17 -9.57 -12.73
C ASP A 78 4.10 -10.09 -13.71
N ARG A 79 4.49 -10.80 -14.77
CA ARG A 79 3.56 -11.44 -15.72
C ARG A 79 2.74 -12.52 -15.06
N ILE A 80 3.27 -13.19 -14.03
CA ILE A 80 2.54 -14.21 -13.25
C ILE A 80 1.38 -13.54 -12.51
N VAL A 81 1.64 -12.43 -11.81
CA VAL A 81 0.61 -11.68 -11.08
C VAL A 81 -0.41 -11.09 -12.06
N LYS A 82 0.03 -10.49 -13.16
CA LYS A 82 -0.87 -9.91 -14.17
C LYS A 82 -1.75 -10.97 -14.85
N ALA A 83 -1.24 -12.17 -15.07
CA ALA A 83 -2.01 -13.28 -15.62
C ALA A 83 -3.06 -13.80 -14.62
N ASP A 84 -2.68 -13.95 -13.35
CA ASP A 84 -3.62 -14.39 -12.31
C ASP A 84 -4.55 -13.28 -11.81
N PHE A 85 -4.25 -12.01 -12.02
CA PHE A 85 -5.09 -10.87 -11.67
C PHE A 85 -5.31 -9.98 -12.90
N PRO A 86 -6.23 -10.35 -13.81
CA PRO A 86 -6.41 -9.63 -15.06
C PRO A 86 -7.00 -8.23 -14.84
N ALA A 87 -6.55 -7.26 -15.64
CA ALA A 87 -7.12 -5.91 -15.64
C ALA A 87 -8.62 -5.95 -15.97
N GLY A 88 -9.41 -5.13 -15.28
CA GLY A 88 -10.87 -5.11 -15.40
C GLY A 88 -11.58 -4.79 -14.10
N ALA A 89 -12.90 -4.99 -14.09
CA ALA A 89 -13.75 -4.75 -12.94
C ALA A 89 -13.72 -5.94 -11.97
N TYR A 90 -13.44 -5.66 -10.70
CA TYR A 90 -13.49 -6.60 -9.59
C TYR A 90 -14.71 -6.30 -8.74
N ARG A 91 -15.52 -7.33 -8.45
CA ARG A 91 -16.75 -7.21 -7.68
C ARG A 91 -16.53 -7.67 -6.25
N PHE A 92 -16.93 -6.83 -5.31
CA PHE A 92 -16.85 -7.07 -3.87
C PHE A 92 -18.26 -7.33 -3.36
N GLU A 93 -18.43 -8.42 -2.62
CA GLU A 93 -19.66 -8.76 -1.92
C GLU A 93 -19.32 -9.08 -0.47
N GLY A 94 -20.16 -8.62 0.45
CA GLY A 94 -19.97 -8.90 1.87
C GLY A 94 -21.29 -8.97 2.62
N SER A 95 -21.25 -9.58 3.79
CA SER A 95 -22.37 -9.64 4.72
C SER A 95 -21.92 -9.09 6.07
N THR A 96 -22.75 -8.31 6.76
CA THR A 96 -22.45 -7.82 8.11
C THR A 96 -23.02 -8.73 9.19
N ILE A 97 -22.58 -8.53 10.44
CA ILE A 97 -23.13 -9.20 11.63
C ILE A 97 -24.64 -8.97 11.83
N LYS A 98 -25.21 -7.91 11.23
CA LYS A 98 -26.65 -7.63 11.24
C LYS A 98 -27.39 -8.18 10.02
N GLY A 99 -26.71 -8.95 9.16
CA GLY A 99 -27.29 -9.54 7.96
C GLY A 99 -27.43 -8.57 6.78
N VAL A 100 -26.83 -7.38 6.85
CA VAL A 100 -26.83 -6.42 5.74
C VAL A 100 -25.85 -6.90 4.67
N ARG A 101 -26.29 -6.92 3.40
CA ARG A 101 -25.42 -7.23 2.26
C ARG A 101 -24.79 -5.96 1.72
N LEU A 102 -23.47 -5.98 1.54
CA LEU A 102 -22.70 -4.91 0.93
C LEU A 102 -22.23 -5.33 -0.46
N ARG A 103 -22.23 -4.38 -1.40
CA ARG A 103 -21.70 -4.53 -2.75
C ARG A 103 -20.75 -3.39 -3.07
N GLY A 104 -19.69 -3.69 -3.81
CA GLY A 104 -18.73 -2.71 -4.29
C GLY A 104 -18.08 -3.17 -5.59
N GLU A 105 -17.49 -2.23 -6.32
CA GLU A 105 -16.70 -2.52 -7.51
C GLU A 105 -15.45 -1.64 -7.50
N ALA A 106 -14.32 -2.21 -7.88
CA ALA A 106 -13.08 -1.47 -8.13
C ALA A 106 -12.46 -1.98 -9.44
N ARG A 107 -11.75 -1.10 -10.16
CA ARG A 107 -11.15 -1.43 -11.45
C ARG A 107 -9.64 -1.54 -11.33
N LEU A 108 -9.10 -2.68 -11.75
CA LEU A 108 -7.66 -2.90 -11.85
C LEU A 108 -7.16 -2.49 -13.24
N SER A 109 -6.04 -1.74 -13.26
CA SER A 109 -5.20 -1.51 -14.42
C SER A 109 -3.87 -2.25 -14.23
N HIS A 110 -3.19 -2.60 -15.33
CA HIS A 110 -1.82 -3.11 -15.29
C HIS A 110 -0.76 -2.03 -15.57
N ALA A 111 -1.20 -0.78 -15.72
CA ALA A 111 -0.30 0.36 -15.92
C ALA A 111 0.28 0.82 -14.58
N PHE A 112 1.61 0.77 -14.47
CA PHE A 112 2.31 1.30 -13.30
C PHE A 112 2.67 2.77 -13.50
N PRO A 113 2.63 3.61 -12.44
CA PRO A 113 3.17 4.97 -12.52
C PRO A 113 4.70 4.94 -12.76
N GLU A 114 5.21 5.98 -13.40
CA GLU A 114 6.66 6.22 -13.44
C GLU A 114 7.19 6.42 -12.00
N PRO A 115 8.36 5.86 -11.65
CA PRO A 115 8.89 5.94 -10.30
C PRO A 115 9.38 7.34 -9.92
N ALA A 116 9.53 7.55 -8.61
CA ALA A 116 10.23 8.72 -8.08
C ALA A 116 11.73 8.66 -8.40
N THR A 117 12.48 9.67 -7.97
CA THR A 117 13.94 9.65 -8.00
C THR A 117 14.50 10.18 -6.69
N PHE A 118 15.46 9.46 -6.11
CA PHE A 118 16.16 9.87 -4.90
C PHE A 118 17.05 11.08 -5.15
N GLU A 119 16.94 12.09 -4.28
CA GLU A 119 17.88 13.21 -4.24
C GLU A 119 18.77 13.13 -2.99
N TYR A 120 18.20 12.76 -1.84
CA TYR A 120 18.93 12.61 -0.59
C TYR A 120 18.18 11.73 0.44
N PRO A 121 18.85 10.81 1.15
CA PRO A 121 20.24 10.39 0.96
C PRO A 121 20.44 9.72 -0.40
N ARG A 122 21.68 9.73 -0.90
CA ARG A 122 22.05 9.00 -2.12
C ARG A 122 22.19 7.52 -1.83
N SER A 123 22.16 6.71 -2.89
CA SER A 123 22.30 5.28 -2.75
C SER A 123 23.63 4.84 -2.17
N GLY A 124 23.57 4.02 -1.12
CA GLY A 124 24.72 3.56 -0.36
C GLY A 124 25.42 4.65 0.45
N GLN A 125 24.79 5.81 0.65
CA GLN A 125 25.41 6.92 1.35
C GLN A 125 25.70 6.55 2.82
N LYS A 126 26.94 6.79 3.23
CA LYS A 126 27.42 6.59 4.60
C LYS A 126 27.45 7.90 5.37
N ASP A 127 27.59 7.79 6.69
CA ASP A 127 27.74 8.91 7.61
C ASP A 127 26.59 9.93 7.52
N VAL A 128 25.37 9.45 7.24
CA VAL A 128 24.16 10.26 7.27
C VAL A 128 23.89 10.70 8.72
N PRO A 129 23.44 11.95 8.97
CA PRO A 129 23.08 12.37 10.32
C PRO A 129 21.96 11.50 10.91
N ALA A 130 22.16 11.02 12.14
CA ALA A 130 21.10 10.33 12.89
C ALA A 130 20.06 11.30 13.49
N THR A 131 20.33 12.61 13.45
CA THR A 131 19.42 13.66 13.91
C THR A 131 19.17 14.67 12.80
N ASP A 132 17.96 15.23 12.77
CA ASP A 132 17.56 16.28 11.84
C ASP A 132 17.71 15.89 10.34
N LEU A 133 17.64 14.59 10.02
CA LEU A 133 17.65 14.11 8.65
C LEU A 133 16.38 14.55 7.91
N THR A 134 16.56 15.26 6.79
CA THR A 134 15.48 15.55 5.84
C THR A 134 15.72 14.77 4.55
N LEU A 135 14.83 13.83 4.26
CA LEU A 135 14.79 13.09 3.01
C LEU A 135 14.32 14.01 1.87
N ARG A 136 14.81 13.78 0.65
CA ARG A 136 14.46 14.55 -0.54
C ARG A 136 14.34 13.65 -1.78
N TRP A 137 13.31 13.90 -2.57
CA TRP A 137 13.03 13.17 -3.80
C TRP A 137 12.28 14.04 -4.81
N SER A 138 12.34 13.65 -6.07
CA SER A 138 11.48 14.18 -7.14
C SER A 138 10.50 13.11 -7.62
N VAL A 139 9.43 13.55 -8.27
CA VAL A 139 8.35 12.67 -8.77
C VAL A 139 7.96 13.10 -10.19
N PRO A 140 7.49 12.17 -11.02
CA PRO A 140 6.94 12.49 -12.33
C PRO A 140 5.61 13.24 -12.21
N LYS A 141 5.21 13.94 -13.27
CA LYS A 141 3.91 14.59 -13.33
C LYS A 141 2.79 13.54 -13.36
N GLY A 142 1.63 13.88 -12.78
CA GLY A 142 0.41 13.07 -12.90
C GLY A 142 0.24 11.97 -11.85
N ILE A 143 1.16 11.85 -10.88
CA ILE A 143 0.95 11.00 -9.70
C ILE A 143 -0.04 11.65 -8.73
N GLU A 144 -0.78 10.84 -7.97
CA GLU A 144 -1.76 11.27 -6.97
C GLU A 144 -1.10 11.57 -5.62
N SER A 145 -0.21 10.68 -5.18
CA SER A 145 0.45 10.75 -3.88
C SER A 145 1.79 10.01 -3.88
N CYS A 146 2.52 10.11 -2.77
CA CYS A 146 3.74 9.35 -2.52
C CYS A 146 3.64 8.59 -1.20
N VAL A 147 4.22 7.41 -1.15
CA VAL A 147 4.47 6.66 0.07
C VAL A 147 5.96 6.74 0.40
N ILE A 148 6.30 7.14 1.62
CA ILE A 148 7.65 7.05 2.16
C ILE A 148 7.69 5.88 3.12
N VAL A 149 8.67 4.99 2.96
CA VAL A 149 8.97 3.91 3.90
C VAL A 149 10.41 4.06 4.37
N ILE A 150 10.63 4.06 5.69
CA ILE A 150 11.97 4.03 6.29
C ILE A 150 12.01 2.84 7.23
N GLU A 151 12.89 1.89 6.95
CA GLU A 151 13.03 0.66 7.73
C GLU A 151 14.33 0.67 8.52
N GLN A 152 14.25 0.25 9.78
CA GLN A 152 15.44 -0.11 10.55
C GLN A 152 15.83 -1.55 10.25
N ASN A 153 16.84 -1.73 9.41
CA ASN A 153 17.26 -3.06 8.94
C ASN A 153 17.59 -3.98 10.12
N GLY A 154 17.02 -5.20 10.12
CA GLY A 154 17.16 -6.17 11.20
C GLY A 154 16.24 -5.95 12.40
N SER A 155 15.23 -5.09 12.28
CA SER A 155 14.22 -4.83 13.33
C SER A 155 12.82 -4.67 12.72
N PRO A 156 11.74 -4.74 13.53
CA PRO A 156 10.38 -4.52 13.05
C PRO A 156 9.98 -3.03 12.98
N TYR A 157 10.91 -2.10 13.24
CA TYR A 157 10.58 -0.68 13.30
C TYR A 157 10.63 -0.02 11.92
N GLU A 158 9.48 0.51 11.51
CA GLU A 158 9.33 1.26 10.27
C GLU A 158 8.60 2.59 10.48
N ILE A 159 8.82 3.52 9.55
CA ILE A 159 7.94 4.66 9.31
C ILE A 159 7.33 4.49 7.93
N ARG A 160 6.00 4.44 7.86
CA ARG A 160 5.24 4.51 6.61
C ARG A 160 4.38 5.77 6.59
N ALA A 161 4.57 6.62 5.59
CA ALA A 161 3.82 7.87 5.45
C ALA A 161 3.26 8.04 4.03
N LEU A 162 1.95 8.24 3.92
CA LEU A 162 1.30 8.69 2.69
C LEU A 162 1.26 10.21 2.66
N VAL A 163 1.84 10.82 1.63
CA VAL A 163 1.92 12.28 1.49
C VAL A 163 1.38 12.73 0.12
N PRO A 164 0.89 13.99 0.01
CA PRO A 164 0.47 14.54 -1.28
C PRO A 164 1.58 14.51 -2.33
N ALA A 165 1.21 14.42 -3.61
CA ALA A 165 2.17 14.46 -4.71
C ALA A 165 3.02 15.74 -4.77
N SER A 166 2.59 16.84 -4.13
CA SER A 166 3.36 18.08 -4.02
C SER A 166 4.50 18.00 -3.00
N THR A 167 4.48 17.05 -2.07
CA THR A 167 5.52 16.87 -1.06
C THR A 167 6.79 16.29 -1.70
N LYS A 168 7.93 16.92 -1.44
CA LYS A 168 9.26 16.54 -1.98
C LYS A 168 10.31 16.32 -0.88
N THR A 169 9.90 16.54 0.36
CA THR A 169 10.77 16.42 1.53
C THR A 169 10.03 15.76 2.68
N PHE A 170 10.77 15.04 3.53
CA PHE A 170 10.23 14.42 4.74
C PHE A 170 11.28 14.52 5.84
N ALA A 171 10.96 15.23 6.92
CA ALA A 171 11.81 15.29 8.10
C ALA A 171 11.62 14.00 8.91
N VAL A 172 12.69 13.24 9.10
CA VAL A 172 12.63 12.00 9.87
C VAL A 172 12.42 12.34 11.35
N PRO A 173 11.40 11.78 12.01
CA PRO A 173 11.14 12.00 13.43
C PRO A 173 12.37 11.76 14.29
N LYS A 174 12.63 12.70 15.22
CA LYS A 174 13.72 12.58 16.19
C LYS A 174 13.57 11.29 16.99
N GLY A 175 14.68 10.57 17.16
CA GLY A 175 14.72 9.29 17.90
C GLY A 175 14.42 8.05 17.06
N PHE A 176 13.98 8.20 15.80
CA PHE A 176 13.82 7.04 14.91
C PHE A 176 15.16 6.54 14.38
N LEU A 177 16.07 7.44 13.98
CA LEU A 177 17.40 7.02 13.53
C LEU A 177 18.33 6.86 14.74
N ARG A 178 19.15 5.81 14.70
CA ARG A 178 20.19 5.46 15.66
C ARG A 178 21.54 5.61 14.98
N ALA A 179 22.57 5.95 15.73
CA ALA A 179 23.91 6.09 15.21
C ALA A 179 24.50 4.73 14.78
N GLY A 180 25.32 4.73 13.73
CA GLY A 180 26.05 3.56 13.23
C GLY A 180 25.18 2.44 12.67
N GLN A 181 23.95 2.73 12.23
CA GLN A 181 22.98 1.73 11.76
C GLN A 181 22.65 1.93 10.28
N ALA A 182 22.32 0.83 9.59
CA ALA A 182 21.84 0.82 8.21
C ALA A 182 20.30 0.87 8.13
N TYR A 183 19.81 1.52 7.10
CA TYR A 183 18.40 1.76 6.84
C TYR A 183 18.08 1.53 5.37
N THR A 184 16.92 0.95 5.11
CA THR A 184 16.28 0.94 3.80
C THR A 184 15.30 2.11 3.73
N LEU A 185 15.37 2.88 2.65
CA LEU A 185 14.45 3.94 2.30
C LEU A 185 13.75 3.57 1.00
N ALA A 186 12.42 3.50 1.03
CA ALA A 186 11.59 3.32 -0.15
C ALA A 186 10.76 4.58 -0.43
N ILE A 187 10.62 4.92 -1.71
CA ILE A 187 9.68 5.94 -2.18
C ILE A 187 8.78 5.32 -3.23
N GLY A 188 7.50 5.21 -2.88
CA GLY A 188 6.43 4.75 -3.75
C GLY A 188 5.72 5.92 -4.43
N THR A 189 5.65 5.91 -5.76
CA THR A 189 4.71 6.77 -6.50
C THR A 189 3.36 6.10 -6.60
N VAL A 190 2.27 6.82 -6.39
CA VAL A 190 0.90 6.28 -6.41
C VAL A 190 0.12 6.94 -7.55
N ALA A 191 -0.42 6.13 -8.45
CA ALA A 191 -1.33 6.57 -9.51
C ALA A 191 -2.75 6.79 -8.98
N LYS A 192 -3.59 7.46 -9.77
CA LYS A 192 -5.00 7.74 -9.40
C LYS A 192 -5.85 6.48 -9.21
N ASP A 193 -5.51 5.40 -9.90
CA ASP A 193 -6.16 4.10 -9.76
C ASP A 193 -5.58 3.26 -8.59
N GLY A 194 -4.62 3.83 -7.86
CA GLY A 194 -4.00 3.20 -6.70
C GLY A 194 -2.73 2.41 -7.02
N ASN A 195 -2.43 2.12 -8.30
CA ASN A 195 -1.22 1.38 -8.68
C ASN A 195 0.05 2.11 -8.23
N ARG A 196 1.08 1.35 -7.84
CA ARG A 196 2.28 1.90 -7.22
C ARG A 196 3.56 1.38 -7.83
N SER A 197 4.56 2.25 -7.87
CA SER A 197 5.95 1.90 -8.20
C SER A 197 6.87 2.38 -7.11
N PHE A 198 7.55 1.45 -6.46
CA PHE A 198 8.55 1.72 -5.44
C PHE A 198 9.96 1.68 -6.03
N ILE A 199 10.77 2.62 -5.57
CA ILE A 199 12.22 2.55 -5.64
C ILE A 199 12.77 2.50 -4.24
N GLU A 200 13.84 1.74 -4.06
CA GLU A 200 14.49 1.54 -2.78
C GLU A 200 15.96 1.91 -2.83
N THR A 201 16.45 2.36 -1.69
CA THR A 201 17.86 2.65 -1.50
C THR A 201 18.27 2.39 -0.06
N GLU A 202 19.55 2.07 0.13
CA GLU A 202 20.15 1.93 1.45
C GLU A 202 20.97 3.17 1.81
N PHE A 203 21.02 3.50 3.10
CA PHE A 203 21.98 4.44 3.68
C PHE A 203 22.37 4.02 5.10
N SER A 204 23.48 4.54 5.62
CA SER A 204 23.89 4.30 7.01
C SER A 204 24.21 5.58 7.75
N THR A 205 23.84 5.64 9.03
CA THR A 205 24.15 6.76 9.89
C THR A 205 25.58 6.73 10.41
N GLY A 206 26.13 7.91 10.71
CA GLY A 206 27.44 8.02 11.37
C GLY A 206 27.40 7.43 12.79
N ARG A 207 28.54 6.96 13.30
CA ARG A 207 28.68 6.54 14.70
C ARG A 207 28.65 7.77 15.63
N GLU A 208 28.18 7.59 16.86
CA GLU A 208 28.38 8.59 17.91
C GLU A 208 29.88 8.84 18.08
N ARG A 209 30.25 10.12 18.15
CA ARG A 209 31.62 10.55 18.46
C ARG A 209 31.76 10.76 19.96
#